data_AF-A0A8T1E1I7-F1
#
_entry.id   AF-A0A8T1E1I7-F1
#
_cell.length_a   1.000
_cell.length_b   1.000
_cell.length_c   1.000
_cell.angle_alpha   90.00
_cell.angle_beta   90.00
_cell.angle_gamma   90.00
#
_symmetry.space_group_name_H-M   'P 1'
#
loop_
_entity.id
_entity.type
_entity.pdbx_description
1 polymer ?
#
loop_
_entity_poly.entity_id
_entity_poly.type
_entity_poly.pdbx_seq_one_letter_code
_entity_poly.pdbx_strand_id
1 'polypeptide(L)'
;MGHGPLITDEERGRIKGLHEAGLGVRAIARRVERSSTAVGNAINARSSGGEKMGRPPSLTDRQVRQIVRAAATGDYSAAELARPEAPSAPLQEPPKRGRGR
;
A
#
# COMPACT_ATOMS: atom_id res chain seq x y z
N MET A 1 22.19 5.55 3.71
CA MET A 1 22.30 5.17 5.14
C MET A 1 21.49 3.91 5.33
N GLY A 2 22.15 2.76 5.53
CA GLY A 2 21.44 1.50 5.75
C GLY A 2 20.85 1.49 7.15
N HIS A 3 19.57 1.16 7.28
CA HIS A 3 19.02 0.82 8.59
C HIS A 3 19.57 -0.54 8.98
N GLY A 4 20.02 -0.69 10.23
CA GLY A 4 20.40 -1.99 10.77
C GLY A 4 19.21 -2.96 10.82
N PRO A 5 19.43 -4.23 11.18
CA PRO A 5 18.38 -5.23 11.28
C PRO A 5 17.21 -4.73 12.13
N LEU A 6 15.98 -5.11 11.74
CA LEU A 6 14.79 -4.82 12.53
C LEU A 6 14.94 -5.37 13.95
N ILE A 7 14.35 -4.69 14.93
CA ILE A 7 14.25 -5.20 16.29
C ILE A 7 13.17 -6.29 16.28
N THR A 8 13.54 -7.50 16.71
CA THR A 8 12.58 -8.61 16.83
C THR A 8 11.65 -8.41 18.02
N ASP A 9 10.53 -9.12 18.06
CA ASP A 9 9.61 -9.05 19.19
C ASP A 9 10.25 -9.51 20.51
N GLU A 10 11.14 -10.51 20.44
CA GLU A 10 11.93 -10.97 21.60
C GLU A 10 12.91 -9.90 22.11
N GLU A 11 13.63 -9.24 21.19
CA GLU A 11 14.50 -8.11 21.53
C GLU A 11 13.69 -6.96 22.13
N ARG A 12 12.51 -6.66 21.57
CA ARG A 12 11.60 -5.64 22.08
C ARG A 12 11.11 -5.98 23.49
N GLY A 13 10.77 -7.23 23.77
CA GLY A 13 10.41 -7.70 25.11
C GLY A 13 11.54 -7.49 26.11
N ARG A 14 12.78 -7.84 25.74
CA ARG A 14 13.97 -7.59 26.57
C ARG A 14 14.20 -6.11 26.85
N ILE A 15 14.07 -5.25 25.83
CA ILE A 15 14.20 -3.80 25.98
C ILE A 15 13.16 -3.24 26.96
N LYS A 16 11.89 -3.67 26.83
CA LYS A 16 10.80 -3.25 27.73
C LYS A 16 11.06 -3.68 29.17
N GLY A 17 11.43 -4.95 29.40
CA GLY A 17 11.72 -5.44 30.75
C GLY A 17 12.88 -4.69 31.42
N LEU A 18 13.94 -4.36 30.68
CA LEU A 18 15.04 -3.56 31.22
C LEU A 18 14.62 -2.12 31.54
N HIS A 19 13.76 -1.52 30.72
CA HIS A 19 13.23 -0.19 30.96
C HIS A 19 12.30 -0.17 32.18
N GLU A 20 11.45 -1.17 32.34
CA GLU A 20 10.58 -1.36 33.52
C GLU A 20 11.39 -1.58 34.81
N ALA A 21 12.55 -2.23 34.70
CA ALA A 21 13.53 -2.35 35.79
C ALA A 21 14.27 -1.03 36.11
N GLY A 22 13.94 0.07 35.42
CA GLY A 22 14.49 1.41 35.69
C GLY A 22 15.81 1.73 34.98
N LEU A 23 16.28 0.89 34.04
CA LEU A 23 17.49 1.21 33.29
C LEU A 23 17.23 2.32 32.27
N GLY A 24 18.15 3.29 32.20
CA GLY A 24 18.10 4.34 31.20
C GLY A 24 18.40 3.84 29.78
N VAL A 25 17.84 4.52 28.77
CA VAL A 25 17.95 4.17 27.34
C VAL A 25 19.39 3.91 26.87
N ARG A 26 20.38 4.71 27.30
CA ARG A 26 21.80 4.50 26.94
C ARG A 26 22.41 3.25 27.57
N ALA A 27 22.00 2.90 28.79
CA ALA A 27 22.45 1.68 29.44
C ALA A 27 21.86 0.45 28.75
N ILE A 28 20.57 0.51 28.39
CA ILE A 28 19.89 -0.53 27.63
C ILE A 28 20.56 -0.69 26.26
N ALA A 29 20.79 0.39 25.52
CA ALA A 29 21.44 0.38 24.20
C ALA A 29 22.80 -0.34 24.22
N ARG A 30 23.63 -0.09 25.23
CA ARG A 30 24.91 -0.79 25.41
C ARG A 30 24.73 -2.28 25.70
N ARG A 31 23.67 -2.66 26.44
CA ARG A 31 23.43 -4.04 26.86
C ARG A 31 22.78 -4.90 25.78
N VAL A 32 21.99 -4.30 24.89
CA VAL A 32 21.34 -4.98 23.75
C VAL A 32 22.05 -4.74 22.43
N GLU A 33 23.18 -4.02 22.46
CA GLU A 33 24.01 -3.68 21.29
C GLU A 33 23.23 -2.99 20.15
N ARG A 34 22.24 -2.16 20.52
CA ARG A 34 21.44 -1.37 19.58
C ARG A 34 21.67 0.12 19.76
N SER A 35 21.31 0.91 18.75
CA SER A 35 21.37 2.36 18.85
C SER A 35 20.36 2.88 19.89
N SER A 36 20.72 3.98 20.56
CA SER A 36 19.83 4.65 21.52
C SER A 36 18.49 5.04 20.90
N THR A 37 18.50 5.48 19.64
CA THR A 37 17.27 5.80 18.88
C THR A 37 16.39 4.57 18.68
N ALA A 38 16.97 3.42 18.34
CA ALA A 38 16.21 2.18 18.15
C ALA A 38 15.59 1.69 19.46
N VAL A 39 16.32 1.80 20.59
CA VAL A 39 15.81 1.51 21.93
C VAL A 39 14.67 2.46 22.32
N GLY A 40 14.85 3.77 22.11
CA GLY A 40 13.80 4.76 22.36
C GLY A 40 12.53 4.50 21.54
N ASN A 41 12.69 4.13 20.26
CA ASN A 41 11.57 3.72 19.42
C ASN A 41 10.91 2.43 19.92
N ALA A 42 11.68 1.43 20.39
CA ALA A 42 11.12 0.18 20.90
C ALA A 42 10.32 0.36 22.21
N ILE A 43 10.72 1.30 23.07
CA ILE A 43 9.99 1.66 24.30
C ILE A 43 8.70 2.41 23.95
N ASN A 44 8.78 3.42 23.08
CA ASN A 44 7.66 4.31 22.76
C ASN A 44 6.72 3.77 21.69
N ALA A 45 7.13 2.77 20.93
CA ALA A 45 6.28 2.20 19.90
C ALA A 45 5.08 1.51 20.55
N ARG A 46 3.91 2.12 20.35
CA ARG A 46 2.64 1.42 20.45
C ARG A 46 2.74 0.16 19.59
N SER A 47 2.13 -0.94 20.03
CA SER A 47 2.03 -2.18 19.28
C SER A 47 1.31 -1.90 17.95
N SER A 48 2.06 -1.45 16.96
CA SER A 48 1.63 -1.36 15.57
C SER A 48 1.67 -2.77 15.00
N GLY A 49 0.85 -3.66 15.56
CA GLY A 49 0.59 -5.01 15.05
C GLY A 49 -0.29 -4.99 13.81
N GLY A 50 -0.47 -3.83 13.18
CA GLY A 50 -1.04 -3.75 11.85
C GLY A 50 0.06 -4.03 10.84
N GLU A 51 -0.17 -5.02 9.97
CA GLU A 51 0.48 -5.05 8.66
C GLU A 51 0.45 -3.62 8.10
N LYS A 52 1.57 -3.16 7.55
CA LYS A 52 1.61 -1.86 6.89
C LYS A 52 0.61 -1.93 5.75
N MET A 53 -0.61 -1.47 5.99
CA MET A 53 -1.64 -1.34 4.98
C MET A 53 -0.99 -0.43 3.93
N GLY A 54 -0.66 -1.02 2.78
CA GLY A 54 -0.04 -0.28 1.69
C GLY A 54 -0.91 0.91 1.29
N ARG A 55 -0.39 1.75 0.41
CA ARG A 55 -1.23 2.81 -0.17
C ARG A 55 -2.51 2.15 -0.73
N PRO A 56 -3.71 2.65 -0.38
CA PRO A 56 -4.93 2.11 -0.95
C PRO A 56 -4.87 2.21 -2.47
N PRO A 57 -5.43 1.23 -3.20
CA PRO A 57 -5.42 1.24 -4.65
C PRO A 57 -6.08 2.52 -5.18
N SER A 58 -5.52 3.09 -6.25
CA SER A 58 -6.08 4.29 -6.88
C SER A 58 -7.43 4.04 -7.57
N LEU A 59 -7.77 2.78 -7.82
CA LEU A 59 -9.00 2.35 -8.48
C LEU A 59 -9.83 1.48 -7.54
N THR A 60 -11.14 1.66 -7.63
CA THR A 60 -12.12 0.77 -6.99
C THR A 60 -12.27 -0.52 -7.80
N ASP A 61 -12.70 -1.61 -7.16
CA ASP A 61 -12.98 -2.89 -7.83
C ASP A 61 -13.98 -2.77 -8.99
N ARG A 62 -14.88 -1.79 -8.92
CA ARG A 62 -15.83 -1.51 -10.00
C ARG A 62 -15.11 -0.94 -11.23
N GLN A 63 -14.21 0.03 -11.02
CA GLN A 63 -13.43 0.63 -12.10
C GLN A 63 -12.51 -0.41 -12.73
N VAL A 64 -11.84 -1.23 -11.92
CA VAL A 64 -11.03 -2.35 -12.43
C VAL A 64 -11.85 -3.26 -13.34
N ARG A 65 -13.05 -3.69 -12.91
CA ARG A 65 -13.93 -4.53 -13.72
C ARG A 65 -14.42 -3.85 -15.00
N GLN A 66 -14.65 -2.54 -14.99
CA GLN A 66 -15.03 -1.78 -16.18
C GLN A 66 -13.89 -1.70 -17.19
N ILE A 67 -12.68 -1.38 -16.72
CA ILE A 67 -11.47 -1.32 -17.55
C ILE A 67 -11.17 -2.69 -18.17
N VAL A 68 -11.22 -3.76 -17.38
CA VAL A 68 -10.97 -5.13 -17.88
C VAL A 68 -11.98 -5.53 -18.96
N ARG A 69 -13.27 -5.22 -18.78
CA ARG A 69 -14.30 -5.51 -19.80
C ARG A 69 -14.10 -4.72 -21.09
N ALA A 70 -13.76 -3.44 -20.99
CA ALA A 70 -13.48 -2.61 -22.16
C ALA A 70 -12.19 -3.05 -22.87
N ALA A 71 -11.13 -3.37 -22.13
CA ALA A 71 -9.89 -3.90 -22.70
C ALA A 71 -10.10 -5.23 -23.45
N ALA A 72 -11.02 -6.08 -22.95
CA ALA A 72 -11.33 -7.35 -23.58
C ALA A 72 -11.99 -7.23 -24.97
N THR A 73 -12.56 -6.07 -25.32
CA THR A 73 -13.08 -5.85 -26.68
C THR A 73 -11.95 -5.59 -27.68
N GLY A 74 -10.79 -5.13 -27.22
CA GLY A 74 -9.63 -4.83 -28.05
C GLY A 74 -9.69 -3.48 -28.77
N ASP A 75 -10.75 -2.70 -28.56
CA ASP A 75 -11.01 -1.45 -29.29
C ASP A 75 -10.39 -0.21 -28.65
N TYR A 76 -9.79 -0.35 -27.46
CA TYR A 76 -9.34 0.77 -26.65
C TYR A 76 -7.86 0.64 -26.29
N SER A 77 -7.13 1.73 -26.49
CA SER A 77 -5.77 1.90 -25.98
C SER A 77 -5.77 2.13 -24.46
N ALA A 78 -4.63 1.90 -23.81
CA ALA A 78 -4.48 2.15 -22.37
C ALA A 78 -4.76 3.62 -21.99
N ALA A 79 -4.43 4.58 -22.88
CA ALA A 79 -4.68 5.99 -22.66
C ALA A 79 -6.18 6.33 -22.70
N GLU A 80 -6.97 5.61 -23.49
CA GLU A 80 -8.42 5.74 -23.54
C GLU A 80 -9.09 5.09 -22.33
N LEU A 81 -8.59 3.93 -21.89
CA LEU A 81 -9.07 3.23 -20.70
C LEU A 81 -8.76 3.96 -19.38
N ALA A 82 -7.72 4.78 -19.35
CA ALA A 82 -7.33 5.58 -18.19
C ALA A 82 -8.20 6.84 -18.00
N ARG A 83 -9.07 7.18 -18.95
CA ARG A 83 -9.93 8.36 -18.85
C ARG A 83 -11.06 8.12 -17.85
N PRO A 84 -11.42 9.14 -17.04
CA PRO A 84 -12.47 9.02 -16.03
C PRO A 84 -13.88 8.91 -16.63
N GLU A 85 -14.04 9.31 -17.89
CA GLU A 85 -15.26 9.10 -18.65
C GLU A 85 -15.27 7.65 -19.11
N ALA A 86 -16.21 6.87 -18.56
CA ALA A 86 -16.47 5.52 -19.05
C ALA A 86 -16.55 5.55 -20.58
N PRO A 87 -15.97 4.57 -21.30
CA PRO A 87 -16.12 4.52 -22.75
C PRO A 87 -17.60 4.35 -23.06
N SER A 88 -18.28 5.47 -23.29
CA SER A 88 -19.61 5.49 -23.89
C SER A 88 -19.40 4.91 -25.27
N ALA A 89 -20.01 3.75 -25.52
CA ALA A 89 -20.02 3.10 -26.81
C ALA A 89 -20.23 4.16 -27.91
N PRO A 90 -19.45 4.14 -29.00
CA PRO A 90 -19.75 5.02 -30.12
C PRO A 90 -21.18 4.73 -30.55
N LEU A 91 -22.00 5.78 -30.59
CA LEU A 91 -23.34 5.75 -31.18
C LEU A 91 -23.19 5.16 -32.58
N GLN A 92 -23.49 3.87 -32.74
CA GLN A 92 -23.59 3.26 -34.06
C GLN A 92 -24.73 3.99 -34.77
N GLU A 93 -24.40 4.71 -35.84
CA GLU A 93 -25.41 5.31 -36.71
C GLU A 93 -26.35 4.20 -37.20
N PRO A 94 -27.67 4.40 -37.15
CA PRO A 94 -28.59 3.40 -37.68
C PRO A 94 -28.31 3.20 -39.18
N PRO A 95 -28.35 1.95 -39.68
CA PRO A 95 -28.02 1.67 -41.07
C PRO A 95 -28.95 2.47 -41.99
N LYS A 96 -28.34 3.25 -42.89
CA LYS A 96 -29.09 4.02 -43.90
C LYS A 96 -29.90 3.02 -44.72
N ARG A 97 -31.22 3.02 -44.52
CA ARG A 97 -32.16 2.28 -45.36
C ARG A 97 -32.03 2.82 -46.79
N GLY A 98 -31.24 2.13 -47.60
CA GLY A 98 -31.12 2.38 -49.02
C GLY A 98 -32.49 2.21 -49.66
N ARG A 99 -33.00 3.27 -50.29
CA ARG A 99 -34.13 3.18 -51.22
C ARG A 99 -33.64 2.39 -52.44
N GLY A 100 -34.16 1.19 -52.61
CA GLY A 100 -33.91 0.34 -53.76
C GLY A 100 -35.17 0.16 -54.59
N ARG A 101 -35.24 0.97 -55.66
CA ARG A 101 -35.97 0.85 -56.94
C ARG A 101 -37.45 0.48 -56.94
#